data_AF-A0A1V5JAL1-F1
#
_entry.id   AF-A0A1V5JAL1-F1
#
_cell.length_a   1.000
_cell.length_b   1.000
_cell.length_c   1.000
_cell.angle_alpha   90.00
_cell.angle_beta   90.00
_cell.angle_gamma   90.00
#
_symmetry.space_group_name_H-M   'P 1'
#
loop_
_entity.id
_entity.type
_entity.pdbx_description
1 polymer ?
#
loop_
_entity_poly.entity_id
_entity_poly.type
_entity_poly.pdbx_seq_one_letter_code
_entity_poly.pdbx_strand_id
1 'polypeptide(L)'
;MKVDDEFSTMLASAVSICGVSAAIATAGAINGDKKKLSFIISLVLIIAIPMMIFLPVIAKWMGLSEVVTGAWLGGTIDTTGAVVAAGTIAGETGLKYATIVKFSQNVLLGLAAFAISIFWAYRSRGAGEKGQHVPVKIIWDRFPKFVLGFILASLVFSFILSPGMAESSGKVIKSFSTFWFNLAFISIGLETRFADFKQMESKRPFYSFLIAQTFNIIFTLGVSCLLFQLINTNIK
;
A
#
# COMPACT_ATOMS: atom_id res chain seq x y z
N MET A 1 2.25 -15.54 -14.89
CA MET A 1 0.86 -15.79 -15.36
C MET A 1 0.60 -14.82 -16.50
N LYS A 2 0.01 -15.22 -17.64
CA LYS A 2 -0.24 -14.34 -18.81
C LYS A 2 -1.29 -13.25 -18.50
N VAL A 3 -0.91 -12.28 -17.68
CA VAL A 3 -1.62 -11.04 -17.32
C VAL A 3 -0.98 -9.92 -18.13
N ASP A 4 -1.75 -8.92 -18.56
CA ASP A 4 -1.18 -7.82 -19.33
C ASP A 4 -0.18 -6.98 -18.51
N ASP A 5 0.72 -6.27 -19.18
CA ASP A 5 1.83 -5.58 -18.52
C ASP A 5 1.36 -4.47 -17.58
N GLU A 6 0.32 -3.72 -17.94
CA GLU A 6 -0.23 -2.63 -17.10
C GLU A 6 -0.83 -3.19 -15.82
N PHE A 7 -1.68 -4.20 -15.95
CA PHE A 7 -2.36 -4.89 -14.87
C PHE A 7 -1.35 -5.59 -13.98
N SER A 8 -0.35 -6.24 -14.57
CA SER A 8 0.74 -6.88 -13.81
C SER A 8 1.53 -5.85 -13.00
N THR A 9 1.84 -4.69 -13.58
CA THR A 9 2.62 -3.64 -12.90
C THR A 9 1.80 -3.01 -11.78
N MET A 10 0.54 -2.64 -12.04
CA MET A 10 -0.36 -2.09 -11.03
C MET A 10 -0.63 -3.09 -9.90
N LEU A 11 -0.92 -4.36 -10.23
CA LEU A 11 -1.21 -5.41 -9.25
C LEU A 11 0.01 -5.75 -8.39
N ALA A 12 1.19 -5.85 -9.00
CA ALA A 12 2.43 -6.07 -8.27
C ALA A 12 2.73 -4.91 -7.32
N SER A 13 2.55 -3.67 -7.77
CA SER A 13 2.72 -2.50 -6.90
C SER A 13 1.71 -2.47 -5.74
N ALA A 14 0.47 -2.90 -6.00
CA ALA A 14 -0.57 -2.95 -5.00
C ALA A 14 -0.20 -3.93 -3.86
N VAL A 15 0.15 -5.18 -4.20
CA VAL A 15 0.49 -6.21 -3.20
C VAL A 15 1.80 -5.93 -2.46
N SER A 16 2.77 -5.26 -3.10
CA SER A 16 4.12 -5.11 -2.53
C SER A 16 4.30 -3.88 -1.63
N ILE A 17 3.41 -2.89 -1.68
CA ILE A 17 3.60 -1.62 -0.97
C ILE A 17 2.44 -1.34 -0.03
N CYS A 18 1.37 -0.71 -0.52
CA CYS A 18 0.27 -0.20 0.31
C CYS A 18 -1.09 -0.36 -0.35
N GLY A 19 -1.22 -1.30 -1.29
CA GLY A 19 -2.46 -1.59 -1.99
C GLY A 19 -2.91 -0.46 -2.90
N VAL A 20 -3.99 0.20 -2.49
CA VAL A 20 -4.73 1.18 -3.30
C VAL A 20 -3.87 2.36 -3.72
N SER A 21 -3.12 2.96 -2.80
CA SER A 21 -2.32 4.16 -3.11
C SER A 21 -1.16 3.83 -4.07
N ALA A 22 -0.59 2.64 -3.95
CA ALA A 22 0.43 2.14 -4.88
C ALA A 22 -0.15 1.87 -6.27
N ALA A 23 -1.32 1.23 -6.36
CA ALA A 23 -1.99 1.01 -7.63
C ALA A 23 -2.29 2.34 -8.35
N ILE A 24 -2.80 3.34 -7.63
CA ILE A 24 -3.11 4.67 -8.19
C ILE A 24 -1.83 5.38 -8.66
N ALA A 25 -0.78 5.40 -7.83
CA ALA A 25 0.50 6.02 -8.17
C ALA A 25 1.12 5.36 -9.42
N THR A 26 1.12 4.03 -9.46
CA THR A 26 1.59 3.24 -10.60
C THR A 26 0.75 3.51 -11.85
N ALA A 27 -0.57 3.53 -11.74
CA ALA A 27 -1.46 3.84 -12.86
C ALA A 27 -1.18 5.23 -13.44
N GLY A 28 -0.96 6.25 -12.60
CA GLY A 28 -0.53 7.58 -13.06
C GLY A 28 0.84 7.54 -13.74
N ALA A 29 1.80 6.80 -13.17
CA ALA A 29 3.15 6.67 -13.71
C ALA A 29 3.21 5.95 -15.06
N ILE A 30 2.34 4.96 -15.29
CA ILE A 30 2.31 4.18 -16.54
C ILE A 30 1.25 4.65 -17.53
N ASN A 31 0.43 5.64 -17.16
CA ASN A 31 -0.78 6.05 -17.86
C ASN A 31 -1.76 4.89 -18.10
N GLY A 32 -2.00 4.11 -17.03
CA GLY A 32 -2.78 2.88 -17.07
C GLY A 32 -4.30 3.11 -17.18
N ASP A 33 -5.00 2.10 -17.67
CA ASP A 33 -6.45 2.14 -17.83
C ASP A 33 -7.21 2.25 -16.48
N LYS A 34 -8.17 3.17 -16.43
CA LYS A 34 -8.95 3.47 -15.22
C LYS A 34 -9.85 2.32 -14.77
N LYS A 35 -10.39 1.51 -15.69
CA LYS A 35 -11.22 0.34 -15.36
C LYS A 35 -10.36 -0.74 -14.73
N LYS A 36 -9.16 -0.99 -15.26
CA LYS A 36 -8.19 -1.93 -14.65
C LYS A 36 -7.80 -1.47 -13.24
N LEU A 37 -7.51 -0.18 -13.07
CA LEU A 37 -7.22 0.40 -11.76
C LEU A 37 -8.39 0.20 -10.78
N SER A 38 -9.61 0.56 -11.18
CA SER A 38 -10.80 0.40 -10.34
C SER A 38 -10.98 -1.06 -9.89
N PHE A 39 -10.82 -2.02 -10.80
CA PHE A 39 -10.87 -3.44 -10.45
C PHE A 39 -9.81 -3.85 -9.42
N ILE A 40 -8.55 -3.42 -9.62
CA ILE A 40 -7.45 -3.74 -8.69
C ILE A 40 -7.75 -3.19 -7.31
N ILE A 41 -8.25 -1.96 -7.23
CA ILE A 41 -8.66 -1.33 -5.98
C ILE A 41 -9.76 -2.16 -5.31
N SER A 42 -10.84 -2.52 -6.03
CA SER A 42 -11.92 -3.33 -5.47
C SER A 42 -11.41 -4.69 -4.98
N LEU A 43 -10.50 -5.33 -5.71
CA LEU A 43 -9.90 -6.61 -5.33
C LEU A 43 -9.10 -6.49 -4.02
N VAL A 44 -8.24 -5.48 -3.92
CA VAL A 44 -7.46 -5.18 -2.70
C VAL A 44 -8.41 -5.00 -1.51
N LEU A 45 -9.49 -4.24 -1.67
CA LEU A 45 -10.44 -3.97 -0.59
C LEU A 45 -11.22 -5.22 -0.16
N ILE A 46 -11.72 -6.00 -1.11
CA ILE A 46 -12.47 -7.24 -0.84
C ILE A 46 -11.61 -8.24 -0.07
N ILE A 47 -10.31 -8.32 -0.37
CA ILE A 47 -9.38 -9.21 0.33
C ILE A 47 -8.92 -8.63 1.68
N ALA A 48 -8.77 -7.31 1.78
CA ALA A 48 -8.38 -6.67 3.04
C ALA A 48 -9.44 -6.79 4.15
N ILE A 49 -10.74 -6.77 3.82
CA ILE A 49 -11.84 -6.88 4.80
C ILE A 49 -11.75 -8.17 5.63
N PRO A 50 -11.70 -9.39 5.06
CA PRO A 50 -11.58 -10.60 5.85
C PRO A 50 -10.23 -10.65 6.58
N MET A 51 -9.13 -10.23 5.95
CA MET A 51 -7.82 -10.20 6.59
C MET A 51 -7.78 -9.34 7.86
N MET A 52 -8.44 -8.18 7.83
CA MET A 52 -8.56 -7.27 8.97
C MET A 52 -9.14 -7.95 10.22
N ILE A 53 -10.06 -8.91 10.02
CA ILE A 53 -10.74 -9.62 11.11
C ILE A 53 -9.99 -10.91 11.45
N PHE A 54 -9.63 -11.71 10.45
CA PHE A 54 -9.09 -13.05 10.68
C PHE A 54 -7.62 -13.03 11.13
N LEU A 55 -6.77 -12.17 10.58
CA LEU A 55 -5.34 -12.15 10.96
C LEU A 55 -5.09 -11.89 12.46
N PRO A 56 -5.72 -10.89 13.12
CA PRO A 56 -5.51 -10.71 14.56
C PRO A 56 -6.04 -11.89 15.38
N VAL A 57 -7.13 -12.54 14.94
CA VAL A 57 -7.67 -13.74 15.60
C VAL A 57 -6.72 -14.93 15.45
N ILE A 58 -6.17 -15.14 14.25
CA ILE A 58 -5.18 -16.18 13.98
C ILE A 58 -3.92 -15.92 14.82
N ALA A 59 -3.44 -14.68 14.88
CA ALA A 59 -2.28 -14.32 15.70
C ALA A 59 -2.49 -14.64 17.18
N LYS A 60 -3.68 -14.34 17.71
CA LYS A 60 -4.07 -14.70 19.07
C LYS A 60 -4.11 -16.21 19.28
N TRP A 61 -4.66 -16.97 18.33
CA TRP A 61 -4.72 -18.42 18.41
C TRP A 61 -3.33 -19.07 18.36
N MET A 62 -2.42 -18.48 17.59
CA MET A 62 -1.00 -18.89 17.53
C MET A 62 -0.18 -18.46 18.76
N GLY A 63 -0.75 -17.66 19.68
CA GLY A 63 -0.04 -17.16 20.85
C GLY A 63 1.07 -16.15 20.52
N LEU A 64 0.94 -15.42 19.42
CA LEU A 64 1.94 -14.41 19.03
C LEU A 64 1.92 -13.21 20.00
N SER A 65 3.10 -12.63 20.25
CA SER A 65 3.18 -11.38 21.02
C SER A 65 2.49 -10.23 20.28
N GLU A 66 2.05 -9.21 21.02
CA GLU A 66 1.43 -8.02 20.40
C GLU A 66 2.38 -7.31 19.42
N VAL A 67 3.69 -7.33 19.68
CA VAL A 67 4.71 -6.74 18.82
C VAL A 67 4.79 -7.47 17.47
N VAL A 68 4.92 -8.80 17.50
CA VAL A 68 4.96 -9.64 16.28
C VAL A 68 3.64 -9.54 15.53
N THR A 69 2.52 -9.58 16.25
CA THR A 69 1.18 -9.42 15.68
C THR A 69 1.07 -8.08 14.98
N GLY A 70 1.44 -6.98 15.64
CA GLY A 70 1.42 -5.65 15.06
C GLY A 70 2.27 -5.57 13.80
N ALA A 71 3.52 -6.04 13.85
CA ALA A 71 4.40 -6.05 12.69
C ALA A 71 3.84 -6.86 11.52
N TRP A 72 3.25 -8.02 11.79
CA TRP A 72 2.62 -8.86 10.78
C TRP A 72 1.40 -8.18 10.13
N LEU A 73 0.49 -7.62 10.94
CA LEU A 73 -0.69 -6.91 10.44
C LEU A 73 -0.29 -5.70 9.58
N GLY A 74 0.64 -4.89 10.07
CA GLY A 74 1.15 -3.71 9.36
C GLY A 74 1.91 -4.07 8.09
N GLY A 75 2.62 -5.20 8.07
CA GLY A 75 3.37 -5.66 6.90
C GLY A 75 2.50 -6.22 5.78
N THR A 76 1.31 -6.76 6.12
CA THR A 76 0.54 -7.62 5.22
C THR A 76 -0.76 -7.02 4.71
N ILE A 77 -1.49 -6.27 5.54
CA ILE A 77 -2.81 -5.76 5.14
C ILE A 77 -2.62 -4.56 4.21
N ASP A 78 -3.17 -4.63 3.00
CA ASP A 78 -2.90 -3.66 1.92
C ASP A 78 -3.73 -2.38 1.98
N THR A 79 -4.19 -1.99 3.18
CA THR A 79 -4.82 -0.67 3.38
C THR A 79 -4.51 -0.17 4.79
N THR A 80 -4.15 1.12 4.91
CA THR A 80 -3.85 1.72 6.22
C THR A 80 -5.05 1.69 7.16
N GLY A 81 -6.27 1.92 6.64
CA GLY A 81 -7.49 1.86 7.46
C GLY A 81 -7.73 0.48 8.05
N ALA A 82 -7.62 -0.57 7.24
CA ALA A 82 -7.77 -1.95 7.71
C ALA A 82 -6.65 -2.37 8.68
N VAL A 83 -5.41 -1.90 8.49
CA VAL A 83 -4.33 -2.10 9.46
C VAL A 83 -4.65 -1.50 10.81
N VAL A 84 -5.13 -0.25 10.85
CA VAL A 84 -5.47 0.43 12.10
C VAL A 84 -6.62 -0.30 12.82
N ALA A 85 -7.64 -0.73 12.07
CA ALA A 85 -8.74 -1.51 12.63
C ALA A 85 -8.26 -2.87 13.17
N ALA A 86 -7.48 -3.63 12.40
CA ALA A 86 -6.93 -4.92 12.84
C ALA A 86 -5.97 -4.77 14.04
N GLY A 87 -5.13 -3.73 14.01
CA GLY A 87 -4.20 -3.40 15.09
C GLY A 87 -4.94 -3.05 16.38
N THR A 88 -6.09 -2.37 16.29
CA THR A 88 -6.94 -2.08 17.46
C THR A 88 -7.47 -3.38 18.09
N ILE A 89 -7.82 -4.38 17.28
CA ILE A 89 -8.20 -5.72 17.78
C ILE A 89 -7.02 -6.43 18.47
N ALA A 90 -5.79 -6.16 18.02
CA ALA A 90 -4.56 -6.75 18.56
C ALA A 90 -4.00 -6.06 19.82
N GLY A 91 -4.66 -5.02 20.34
CA GLY A 91 -4.22 -4.26 21.52
C GLY A 91 -3.40 -3.01 21.21
N GLU A 92 -3.13 -2.20 22.23
CA GLU A 92 -2.48 -0.89 22.07
C GLU A 92 -1.05 -1.00 21.53
N THR A 93 -0.28 -1.97 22.03
CA THR A 93 1.07 -2.25 21.51
C THR A 93 1.00 -2.74 20.07
N GLY A 94 0.08 -3.67 19.78
CA GLY A 94 -0.14 -4.20 18.43
C GLY A 94 -0.47 -3.10 17.42
N LEU A 95 -1.39 -2.19 17.77
CA LEU A 95 -1.75 -1.04 16.97
C LEU A 95 -0.54 -0.13 16.69
N LYS A 96 0.26 0.16 17.73
CA LYS A 96 1.47 0.99 17.60
C LYS A 96 2.44 0.40 16.58
N TYR A 97 2.80 -0.88 16.72
CA TYR A 97 3.75 -1.53 15.80
C TYR A 97 3.16 -1.70 14.39
N ALA A 98 1.87 -2.05 14.27
CA ALA A 98 1.20 -2.17 12.98
C ALA A 98 1.22 -0.85 12.21
N THR A 99 0.96 0.25 12.90
CA THR A 99 0.96 1.59 12.33
C THR A 99 2.37 2.01 11.89
N ILE A 100 3.39 1.75 12.71
CA ILE A 100 4.79 2.06 12.38
C ILE A 100 5.25 1.29 11.14
N VAL A 101 5.01 -0.03 11.09
CA VAL A 101 5.42 -0.87 9.95
C VAL A 101 4.70 -0.43 8.68
N LYS A 102 3.38 -0.20 8.74
CA LYS A 102 2.62 0.24 7.57
C LYS A 102 3.04 1.61 7.08
N PHE A 103 3.28 2.58 7.96
CA PHE A 103 3.76 3.90 7.53
C PHE A 103 5.15 3.84 6.94
N SER A 104 6.02 2.96 7.44
CA SER A 104 7.35 2.73 6.85
C SER A 104 7.23 2.27 5.39
N GLN A 105 6.29 1.38 5.07
CA GLN A 105 5.98 1.01 3.68
C GLN A 105 5.44 2.17 2.87
N ASN A 106 4.54 2.99 3.44
CA ASN A 106 3.98 4.16 2.74
C ASN A 106 5.05 5.20 2.37
N VAL A 107 6.12 5.35 3.15
CA VAL A 107 7.24 6.24 2.81
C VAL A 107 7.96 5.79 1.54
N LEU A 108 8.09 4.47 1.33
CA LEU A 108 8.74 3.90 0.14
C LEU A 108 7.94 4.11 -1.15
N LEU A 109 6.64 4.43 -1.04
CA LEU A 109 5.77 4.66 -2.21
C LEU A 109 6.33 5.74 -3.13
N GLY A 110 6.87 6.83 -2.58
CA GLY A 110 7.41 7.92 -3.38
C GLY A 110 8.60 7.50 -4.24
N LEU A 111 9.52 6.74 -3.64
CA LEU A 111 10.69 6.18 -4.33
C LEU A 111 10.26 5.14 -5.37
N ALA A 112 9.33 4.25 -5.03
CA ALA A 112 8.82 3.25 -5.93
C ALA A 112 8.13 3.87 -7.14
N ALA A 113 7.25 4.87 -6.93
CA ALA A 113 6.56 5.54 -8.02
C ALA A 113 7.53 6.30 -8.95
N PHE A 114 8.58 6.91 -8.40
CA PHE A 114 9.64 7.52 -9.19
C PHE A 114 10.37 6.48 -10.06
N ALA A 115 10.79 5.36 -9.47
CA ALA A 115 11.48 4.29 -10.17
C ALA A 115 10.60 3.67 -11.28
N ILE A 116 9.31 3.45 -11.01
CA ILE A 116 8.34 2.96 -11.99
C ILE A 116 8.16 3.96 -13.13
N SER A 117 8.03 5.25 -12.84
CA SER A 117 7.90 6.31 -13.86
C SER A 117 9.10 6.32 -14.81
N ILE A 118 10.32 6.23 -14.26
CA ILE A 118 11.56 6.12 -15.04
C ILE A 118 11.53 4.85 -15.90
N PHE A 119 11.35 3.68 -15.27
CA PHE A 119 11.36 2.39 -15.96
C PHE A 119 10.36 2.35 -17.12
N TRP A 120 9.14 2.83 -16.90
CA TRP A 120 8.10 2.84 -17.91
C TRP A 120 8.37 3.86 -19.02
N ALA A 121 8.95 5.03 -18.70
CA ALA A 121 9.36 6.01 -19.71
C ALA A 121 10.42 5.46 -20.67
N TYR A 122 11.36 4.64 -20.17
CA TYR A 122 12.34 3.95 -21.02
C TYR A 122 11.72 2.78 -21.82
N ARG A 123 10.79 2.03 -21.22
CA ARG A 123 10.14 0.88 -21.88
C ARG A 123 9.13 1.26 -22.97
N SER A 124 8.40 2.37 -22.81
CA SER A 124 7.40 2.82 -23.80
C SER A 124 8.01 3.34 -25.13
N ARG A 125 9.35 3.41 -25.25
CA ARG A 125 9.99 3.81 -26.50
C ARG A 125 10.04 2.64 -27.49
N GLY A 126 9.66 2.90 -28.74
CA GLY A 126 9.77 1.92 -29.82
C GLY A 126 11.21 1.49 -30.05
N ALA A 127 11.41 0.30 -30.61
CA ALA A 127 12.73 -0.32 -30.80
C ALA A 127 13.76 0.53 -31.60
N GLY A 128 13.33 1.62 -32.26
CA GLY A 128 14.17 2.56 -33.01
C GLY A 128 14.65 3.82 -32.25
N GLU A 129 14.19 4.08 -31.01
CA GLU A 129 14.63 5.24 -30.20
C GLU A 129 15.66 4.87 -29.12
N LYS A 130 16.36 3.75 -29.29
CA LYS A 130 17.41 3.28 -28.38
C LYS A 130 18.62 4.23 -28.48
N GLY A 131 18.79 5.11 -27.49
CA GLY A 131 20.00 5.94 -27.36
C GLY A 131 19.77 7.44 -27.08
N GLN A 132 18.53 7.94 -27.20
CA GLN A 132 18.22 9.32 -26.80
C GLN A 132 17.83 9.37 -25.30
N HIS A 133 18.29 10.40 -24.58
CA HIS A 133 17.90 10.64 -23.19
C HIS A 133 16.37 10.75 -23.07
N VAL A 134 15.80 10.23 -21.97
CA VAL A 134 14.39 10.45 -21.65
C VAL A 134 14.21 11.92 -21.24
N PRO A 135 13.32 12.69 -21.89
CA PRO A 135 13.06 14.06 -21.48
C PRO A 135 12.53 14.07 -20.04
N VAL A 136 13.18 14.85 -19.16
CA VAL A 136 12.76 15.03 -17.75
C VAL A 136 11.28 15.41 -17.64
N LYS A 137 10.75 16.14 -18.64
CA LYS A 137 9.34 16.51 -18.76
C LYS A 137 8.39 15.30 -18.74
N ILE A 138 8.72 14.19 -19.42
CA ILE A 138 7.85 13.00 -19.46
C ILE A 138 7.81 12.32 -18.10
N ILE A 139 8.95 12.23 -17.41
CA ILE A 139 9.03 11.66 -16.06
C ILE A 139 8.22 12.54 -15.10
N TRP A 140 8.34 13.86 -15.22
CA TRP A 140 7.60 14.82 -14.39
C TRP A 140 6.08 14.76 -14.61
N ASP A 141 5.63 14.62 -15.85
CA ASP A 141 4.20 14.55 -16.17
C ASP A 141 3.56 13.26 -15.64
N ARG A 142 4.32 12.16 -15.63
CA ARG A 142 3.90 10.86 -15.10
C ARG A 142 4.07 10.72 -13.59
N PHE A 143 4.98 11.50 -12.98
CA PHE A 143 5.27 11.39 -11.55
C PHE A 143 4.07 11.84 -10.69
N PRO A 144 3.66 11.04 -9.68
CA PRO A 144 2.56 11.41 -8.80
C PRO A 144 2.94 12.58 -7.88
N LYS A 145 2.48 13.78 -8.24
CA LYS A 145 2.82 15.05 -7.57
C LYS A 145 2.43 15.09 -6.09
N PHE A 146 1.46 14.29 -5.65
CA PHE A 146 1.07 14.21 -4.23
C PHE A 146 2.23 13.75 -3.32
N VAL A 147 3.19 12.98 -3.86
CA VAL A 147 4.38 12.52 -3.13
C VAL A 147 5.22 13.70 -2.65
N LEU A 148 5.35 14.75 -3.46
CA LEU A 148 6.08 15.97 -3.07
C LEU A 148 5.40 16.65 -1.88
N GLY A 149 4.07 16.71 -1.90
CA GLY A 149 3.28 17.24 -0.79
C GLY A 149 3.49 16.45 0.51
N PHE A 150 3.54 15.12 0.42
CA PHE A 150 3.83 14.25 1.57
C PHE A 150 5.23 14.52 2.14
N ILE A 151 6.26 14.59 1.29
CA ILE A 151 7.65 14.86 1.73
C ILE A 151 7.74 16.24 2.38
N LEU A 152 7.18 17.28 1.76
CA LEU A 152 7.19 18.64 2.30
C LEU A 152 6.48 18.69 3.66
N ALA A 153 5.30 18.10 3.77
CA ALA A 153 4.56 18.04 5.03
C ALA A 153 5.36 17.31 6.11
N SER A 154 6.00 16.17 5.77
CA SER A 154 6.87 15.45 6.70
C SER A 154 8.02 16.32 7.20
N LEU A 155 8.72 17.04 6.32
CA LEU A 155 9.83 17.91 6.71
C LEU A 155 9.37 19.07 7.60
N VAL A 156 8.22 19.68 7.28
CA VAL A 156 7.63 20.76 8.10
C VAL A 156 7.29 20.25 9.51
N PHE A 157 6.64 19.09 9.61
CA PHE A 157 6.28 18.49 10.89
C PHE A 157 7.48 17.97 11.68
N SER A 158 8.56 17.56 11.01
CA SER A 158 9.76 17.04 11.66
C SER A 158 10.73 18.13 12.11
N PHE A 159 10.88 19.24 11.38
CA PHE A 159 11.96 20.21 11.61
C PHE A 159 11.50 21.64 11.87
N ILE A 160 10.30 22.03 11.45
CA ILE A 160 9.85 23.43 11.50
C ILE A 160 8.86 23.64 12.65
N LEU A 161 7.92 22.70 12.83
CA LEU A 161 6.91 22.82 13.88
C LEU A 161 7.45 22.40 15.25
N SER A 162 7.14 23.19 16.27
CA SER A 162 7.39 22.81 17.66
C SER A 162 6.50 21.62 18.06
N PRO A 163 6.91 20.77 19.02
CA PRO A 163 6.14 19.59 19.42
C PRO A 163 4.69 19.90 19.81
N GLY A 164 4.45 20.99 20.55
CA GLY A 164 3.10 21.40 20.96
C GLY A 164 2.21 21.88 19.80
N MET A 165 2.79 22.55 18.80
CA MET A 165 2.08 22.94 17.58
C MET A 165 1.83 21.73 16.67
N ALA A 166 2.79 20.81 16.59
CA ALA A 166 2.65 19.58 15.80
C ALA A 166 1.55 18.67 16.37
N GLU A 167 1.44 18.55 17.70
CA GLU A 167 0.39 17.73 18.33
C GLU A 167 -1.02 18.32 18.12
N SER A 168 -1.18 19.62 18.39
CA SER A 168 -2.47 20.32 18.22
C SER A 168 -2.91 20.33 16.75
N SER A 169 -2.01 20.64 15.82
CA SER A 169 -2.28 20.58 14.38
C SER A 169 -2.54 19.14 13.91
N GLY A 170 -1.80 18.17 14.45
CA GLY A 170 -1.92 16.77 14.12
C GLY A 170 -3.31 16.20 14.40
N LYS A 171 -3.94 16.59 15.52
CA LYS A 171 -5.33 16.19 15.84
C LYS A 171 -6.33 16.68 14.78
N VAL A 172 -6.25 17.95 14.40
CA VAL A 172 -7.14 18.55 13.39
C VAL A 172 -6.92 17.89 12.03
N ILE A 173 -5.67 17.76 11.59
CA ILE A 173 -5.31 17.12 10.31
C ILE A 173 -5.78 15.66 10.30
N LYS A 174 -5.66 14.94 11.42
CA LYS A 174 -6.11 13.56 11.52
C LYS A 174 -7.63 13.43 11.34
N SER A 175 -8.41 14.36 11.87
CA SER A 175 -9.87 14.39 11.66
C SER A 175 -10.22 14.59 10.19
N PHE A 176 -9.60 15.57 9.52
CA PHE A 176 -9.80 15.78 8.08
C PHE A 176 -9.35 14.58 7.27
N SER A 177 -8.18 14.01 7.57
CA SER A 177 -7.66 12.81 6.90
C SER A 177 -8.64 11.64 7.00
N THR A 178 -9.21 11.40 8.18
CA THR A 178 -10.23 10.36 8.40
C THR A 178 -11.49 10.63 7.58
N PHE A 179 -11.98 11.87 7.55
CA PHE A 179 -13.15 12.24 6.75
C PHE A 179 -12.93 11.97 5.25
N TRP A 180 -11.82 12.47 4.68
CA TRP A 180 -11.47 12.25 3.27
C TRP A 180 -11.23 10.78 2.95
N PHE A 181 -10.62 10.03 3.86
CA PHE A 181 -10.42 8.59 3.71
C PHE A 181 -11.74 7.85 3.66
N ASN A 182 -12.66 8.13 4.59
CA ASN A 182 -13.99 7.52 4.59
C ASN A 182 -14.77 7.86 3.32
N LEU A 183 -14.74 9.12 2.89
CA LEU A 183 -15.39 9.56 1.65
C LEU A 183 -14.82 8.84 0.42
N ALA A 184 -13.50 8.67 0.35
CA ALA A 184 -12.85 7.93 -0.73
C ALA A 184 -13.28 6.45 -0.75
N PHE A 185 -13.32 5.78 0.40
CA PHE A 185 -13.75 4.37 0.48
C PHE A 185 -15.23 4.18 0.17
N ILE A 186 -16.10 5.10 0.60
CA ILE A 186 -17.51 5.10 0.21
C ILE A 186 -17.62 5.28 -1.32
N SER A 187 -16.89 6.24 -1.89
CA SER A 187 -16.92 6.49 -3.34
C SER A 187 -16.43 5.30 -4.15
N ILE A 188 -15.30 4.69 -3.75
CA ILE A 188 -14.78 3.45 -4.35
C ILE A 188 -15.79 2.31 -4.22
N GLY A 189 -16.44 2.19 -3.05
CA GLY A 189 -17.48 1.18 -2.83
C GLY A 189 -18.70 1.36 -3.74
N LEU A 190 -19.14 2.60 -3.96
CA LEU A 190 -20.23 2.94 -4.88
C LEU A 190 -19.84 2.78 -6.36
N GLU A 191 -18.57 3.03 -6.70
CA GLU A 191 -18.03 2.83 -8.05
C GLU A 191 -17.75 1.36 -8.35
N THR A 192 -17.58 0.51 -7.33
CA THR A 192 -17.32 -0.92 -7.47
C THR A 192 -18.54 -1.62 -8.07
N ARG A 193 -18.48 -1.86 -9.38
CA ARG A 193 -19.44 -2.69 -10.09
C ARG A 193 -19.06 -4.16 -9.92
N PHE A 194 -19.71 -4.86 -9.00
CA PHE A 194 -19.57 -6.32 -8.87
C PHE A 194 -19.89 -7.09 -10.17
N ALA A 195 -20.62 -6.47 -11.09
CA ALA A 195 -20.85 -6.98 -12.44
C ALA A 195 -19.56 -7.05 -13.27
N ASP A 196 -18.62 -6.12 -13.08
CA ASP A 196 -17.34 -6.08 -13.81
C ASP A 196 -16.44 -7.27 -13.41
N PHE A 197 -16.55 -7.75 -12.16
CA PHE A 197 -15.92 -9.01 -11.73
C PHE A 197 -16.44 -10.23 -12.48
N LYS A 198 -17.72 -10.24 -12.88
CA LYS A 198 -18.32 -11.32 -13.67
C LYS A 198 -18.08 -11.18 -15.17
N GLN A 199 -17.92 -9.95 -15.67
CA GLN A 199 -17.71 -9.64 -17.09
C GLN A 199 -16.24 -9.67 -17.52
N MET A 200 -15.29 -9.74 -16.58
CA MET A 200 -13.89 -9.95 -16.95
C MET A 200 -13.70 -11.34 -17.57
N GLU A 201 -13.31 -11.35 -18.85
CA GLU A 201 -13.04 -12.58 -19.63
C GLU A 201 -11.97 -13.49 -19.00
N SER A 202 -11.13 -12.96 -18.11
CA SER A 202 -10.04 -13.71 -17.49
C SER A 202 -9.97 -13.55 -15.97
N LYS A 203 -10.20 -14.64 -15.24
CA LYS A 203 -9.99 -14.73 -13.78
C LYS A 203 -8.50 -14.68 -13.36
N ARG A 204 -7.58 -14.57 -14.33
CA ARG A 204 -6.12 -14.65 -14.07
C ARG A 204 -5.59 -13.59 -13.11
N PRO A 205 -5.98 -12.30 -13.18
CA PRO A 205 -5.46 -11.30 -12.25
C PRO A 205 -5.94 -11.53 -10.82
N PHE A 206 -7.17 -12.00 -10.65
CA PHE A 206 -7.71 -12.40 -9.35
C PHE A 206 -6.86 -13.50 -8.70
N TYR A 207 -6.60 -14.60 -9.42
CA TYR A 207 -5.75 -15.67 -8.89
C TYR A 207 -4.30 -15.23 -8.67
N SER A 208 -3.77 -14.37 -9.53
CA SER A 208 -2.42 -13.81 -9.37
C SER A 208 -2.32 -13.02 -8.06
N PHE A 209 -3.33 -12.18 -7.78
CA PHE A 209 -3.41 -11.44 -6.53
C PHE A 209 -3.51 -12.36 -5.33
N LEU A 210 -4.41 -13.35 -5.35
CA LEU A 210 -4.57 -14.30 -4.24
C LEU A 210 -3.29 -15.08 -3.92
N ILE A 211 -2.57 -15.54 -4.95
CA ILE A 211 -1.31 -16.25 -4.77
C ILE A 211 -0.26 -15.31 -4.17
N ALA A 212 -0.10 -14.13 -4.75
CA ALA A 212 0.85 -13.13 -4.25
C ALA A 212 0.51 -12.72 -2.81
N GLN A 213 -0.76 -12.57 -2.49
CA GLN A 213 -1.23 -12.19 -1.17
C GLN A 213 -1.04 -13.30 -0.14
N THR A 214 -1.31 -14.55 -0.52
CA THR A 214 -1.08 -15.70 0.36
C THR A 214 0.40 -15.85 0.66
N PHE A 215 1.25 -15.70 -0.37
CA PHE A 215 2.69 -15.66 -0.17
C PHE A 215 3.10 -14.52 0.75
N ASN A 216 2.56 -13.31 0.53
CA ASN A 216 2.84 -12.14 1.36
C ASN A 216 2.49 -12.41 2.83
N ILE A 217 1.30 -12.95 3.12
CA ILE A 217 0.84 -13.32 4.47
C ILE A 217 1.84 -14.25 5.18
N ILE A 218 2.31 -15.29 4.49
CA ILE A 218 3.24 -16.28 5.08
C ILE A 218 4.63 -15.66 5.25
N PHE A 219 5.10 -14.94 4.23
CA PHE A 219 6.43 -14.34 4.21
C PHE A 219 6.59 -13.28 5.31
N THR A 220 5.64 -12.35 5.42
CA THR A 220 5.68 -11.29 6.44
C THR A 220 5.52 -11.84 7.85
N LEU A 221 4.77 -12.93 8.04
CA LEU A 221 4.71 -13.64 9.33
C LEU A 221 6.09 -14.18 9.70
N GLY A 222 6.74 -14.89 8.78
CA GLY A 222 8.08 -15.43 8.98
C GLY A 222 9.11 -14.33 9.29
N VAL A 223 9.10 -13.24 8.52
CA VAL A 223 9.97 -12.07 8.74
C VAL A 223 9.68 -11.41 10.09
N SER A 224 8.41 -11.23 10.46
CA SER A 224 8.03 -10.63 11.74
C SER A 224 8.48 -11.48 12.93
N CYS A 225 8.29 -12.80 12.86
CA CYS A 225 8.78 -13.72 13.88
C CYS A 225 10.32 -13.67 13.97
N LEU A 226 11.03 -13.75 12.85
CA LEU A 226 12.49 -13.79 12.81
C LEU A 226 13.12 -12.49 13.32
N LEU A 227 12.65 -11.33 12.83
CA LEU A 227 13.18 -10.02 13.25
C LEU A 227 13.03 -9.82 14.76
N PHE A 228 11.84 -10.07 15.31
CA PHE A 228 11.60 -9.83 16.73
C PHE A 228 12.16 -10.93 17.65
N GLN A 229 12.38 -12.15 17.15
CA GLN A 229 13.18 -13.16 17.86
C GLN A 229 14.66 -12.76 17.93
N LEU A 230 15.25 -12.30 16.82
CA LEU A 230 16.65 -11.86 16.79
C LEU A 230 16.89 -10.63 17.66
N ILE A 231 15.96 -9.67 17.66
CA ILE A 231 16.03 -8.47 18.50
C ILE A 231 15.93 -8.86 19.99
N ASN A 232 15.00 -9.74 20.36
CA ASN A 232 14.90 -10.20 21.75
C ASN A 232 16.12 -11.01 22.22
N THR A 233 16.86 -11.64 21.30
CA THR A 233 18.06 -12.42 21.63
C THR A 233 19.29 -11.51 21.83
N ASN A 234 19.34 -10.33 21.19
CA ASN A 234 20.45 -9.38 21.29
C ASN A 234 20.36 -8.38 22.46
N ILE A 235 19.25 -8.39 23.21
CA ILE A 235 19.00 -7.48 24.35
C ILE A 235 19.18 -8.20 25.71
N LYS A 236 19.62 -9.47 25.71
CA LYS A 236 20.10 -10.18 26.90
C LYS A 236 21.61 -10.17 26.95
#